data_AF-A0A1V9DG31-F1
#
_entry.id   AF-A0A1V9DG31-F1
#
_cell.length_a   1.000
_cell.length_b   1.000
_cell.length_c   1.000
_cell.angle_alpha   90.00
_cell.angle_beta   90.00
_cell.angle_gamma   90.00
#
_symmetry.space_group_name_H-M   'P 1'
#
loop_
_entity.id
_entity.type
_entity.pdbx_description
1 polymer ?
#
loop_
_entity_poly.entity_id
_entity_poly.type
_entity_poly.pdbx_seq_one_letter_code
_entity_poly.pdbx_strand_id
1 'polypeptide(L)'
;MPDHKQWVFTRLVEDTDDIRQLIAYAIYKADKDDYAKQLVRRRLPESQLPAYLERYHDSIAYSERQLDHYRDKAACIIDRLVLTVSQQVQYACDRKIASLKLSHEAELDKK
;
A
#
# COMPACT_ATOMS: atom_id res chain seq x y z
N MET A 1 -12.01 25.87 -20.29
CA MET A 1 -10.61 25.39 -20.18
C MET A 1 -10.56 24.05 -20.88
N PRO A 2 -9.59 23.75 -21.76
CA PRO A 2 -9.48 22.39 -22.27
C PRO A 2 -9.13 21.51 -21.06
N ASP A 3 -10.00 20.56 -20.72
CA ASP A 3 -9.73 19.57 -19.66
C ASP A 3 -8.50 18.77 -20.07
N HIS A 4 -7.33 19.19 -19.57
CA HIS A 4 -6.11 18.43 -19.76
C HIS A 4 -6.28 17.09 -19.07
N LYS A 5 -6.08 15.99 -19.82
CA LYS A 5 -6.18 14.62 -19.32
C LYS A 5 -5.44 14.49 -17.98
N GLN A 6 -6.18 14.19 -16.92
CA GLN A 6 -5.60 13.96 -15.59
C GLN A 6 -5.03 12.56 -15.52
N TRP A 7 -3.74 12.43 -15.21
CA TRP A 7 -3.11 11.12 -15.03
C TRP A 7 -3.14 10.74 -13.54
N VAL A 8 -3.67 9.56 -13.22
CA VAL A 8 -3.72 9.08 -11.82
C VAL A 8 -2.33 9.04 -11.18
N PHE A 9 -1.28 8.74 -11.94
CA PHE A 9 0.09 8.77 -11.44
C PHE A 9 0.45 10.16 -10.89
N THR A 10 0.34 11.21 -11.71
CA THR A 10 0.65 12.60 -11.31
C THR A 10 -0.24 13.10 -10.16
N ARG A 11 -1.43 12.52 -10.01
CA ARG A 11 -2.39 12.87 -8.95
C ARG A 11 -2.10 12.17 -7.62
N LEU A 12 -1.49 10.99 -7.65
CA LEU A 12 -1.13 10.22 -6.46
C LEU A 12 0.33 10.38 -6.06
N VAL A 13 1.22 10.69 -7.02
CA VAL A 13 2.67 10.75 -6.88
C VAL A 13 3.15 12.13 -7.28
N GLU A 14 3.25 13.00 -6.28
CA GLU A 14 3.85 14.33 -6.34
C GLU A 14 5.36 14.26 -6.07
N ASP A 15 5.76 13.33 -5.20
CA ASP A 15 7.16 13.03 -4.88
C ASP A 15 7.45 11.54 -5.14
N THR A 16 8.39 11.27 -6.03
CA THR A 16 8.79 9.90 -6.39
C THR A 16 9.61 9.22 -5.31
N ASP A 17 10.15 9.96 -4.34
CA ASP A 17 10.85 9.40 -3.18
C ASP A 17 9.89 9.07 -2.02
N ASP A 18 8.63 9.53 -2.09
CA ASP A 18 7.59 9.16 -1.13
C ASP A 18 7.02 7.77 -1.45
N ILE A 19 7.50 6.78 -0.69
CA ILE A 19 7.07 5.38 -0.78
C ILE A 19 5.55 5.25 -0.55
N ARG A 20 4.93 6.10 0.29
CA ARG A 20 3.47 6.03 0.53
C ARG A 20 2.70 6.31 -0.75
N GLN A 21 3.15 7.31 -1.50
CA GLN A 21 2.55 7.72 -2.78
C GLN A 21 2.73 6.65 -3.86
N LEU A 22 3.94 6.07 -3.95
CA LEU A 22 4.21 4.96 -4.87
C LEU A 22 3.34 3.73 -4.57
N ILE A 23 3.17 3.41 -3.28
CA ILE A 23 2.28 2.31 -2.86
C ILE A 23 0.83 2.63 -3.20
N ALA A 24 0.35 3.86 -2.98
CA ALA A 24 -1.01 4.26 -3.37
C ALA A 24 -1.25 4.06 -4.87
N TYR A 25 -0.29 4.46 -5.71
CA TYR A 25 -0.37 4.23 -7.15
C TYR A 25 -0.33 2.75 -7.53
N ALA A 26 0.52 1.94 -6.87
CA ALA A 26 0.58 0.50 -7.10
C ALA A 26 -0.76 -0.18 -6.77
N ILE A 27 -1.43 0.23 -5.69
CA ILE A 27 -2.76 -0.27 -5.32
C ILE A 27 -3.79 0.10 -6.39
N TYR A 28 -3.79 1.34 -6.88
CA TYR A 28 -4.64 1.74 -8.01
C TYR A 28 -4.41 0.87 -9.25
N LYS A 29 -3.14 0.58 -9.58
CA LYS A 29 -2.79 -0.26 -10.73
C LYS A 29 -3.30 -1.69 -10.56
N ALA A 30 -3.24 -2.24 -9.35
CA ALA A 30 -3.80 -3.55 -9.03
C ALA A 30 -5.33 -3.55 -9.19
N ASP A 31 -6.03 -2.57 -8.62
CA ASP A 31 -7.50 -2.46 -8.75
C ASP A 31 -7.94 -2.31 -10.22
N LYS A 32 -7.19 -1.54 -11.03
CA LYS A 32 -7.46 -1.40 -12.47
C LYS A 32 -7.28 -2.71 -13.23
N ASP A 33 -6.25 -3.49 -12.91
CA ASP A 33 -6.01 -4.80 -13.51
C ASP A 33 -7.10 -5.81 -13.11
N ASP A 34 -7.52 -5.80 -11.85
CA ASP A 34 -8.63 -6.62 -11.37
C ASP A 34 -9.95 -6.23 -12.04
N TYR A 35 -10.19 -4.93 -12.25
CA TYR A 35 -11.32 -4.47 -13.04
C TYR A 35 -11.27 -4.98 -14.48
N ALA A 36 -10.10 -4.93 -15.14
CA ALA A 36 -9.92 -5.49 -16.49
C ALA A 36 -10.24 -6.99 -16.52
N LYS A 37 -9.71 -7.77 -15.57
CA LYS A 37 -10.00 -9.21 -15.43
C LYS A 37 -11.49 -9.48 -15.23
N GLN A 38 -12.19 -8.65 -14.46
CA GLN A 38 -13.64 -8.79 -14.27
C GLN A 38 -14.43 -8.53 -15.56
N LEU A 39 -14.03 -7.55 -16.37
CA LEU A 39 -14.67 -7.29 -17.67
C LEU A 39 -14.50 -8.47 -18.63
N VAL A 40 -13.30 -9.06 -18.68
CA VAL A 40 -13.03 -10.27 -19.47
C VAL A 40 -13.91 -11.44 -19.01
N ARG A 41 -14.01 -11.67 -17.69
CA ARG A 41 -14.87 -12.73 -17.13
C ARG A 41 -16.35 -12.54 -17.47
N ARG A 42 -16.80 -11.30 -17.66
CA ARG A 42 -18.17 -10.96 -18.08
C ARG A 42 -18.40 -11.14 -19.59
N ARG A 43 -17.42 -11.67 -20.33
CA ARG A 43 -17.47 -11.90 -21.79
C ARG A 43 -17.78 -10.63 -22.60
N LEU A 44 -17.30 -9.48 -22.10
CA LEU A 44 -17.34 -8.26 -22.89
C LEU A 44 -16.42 -8.40 -24.12
N PRO A 45 -16.81 -7.84 -25.28
CA PRO A 45 -15.94 -7.82 -26.45
C PRO A 45 -14.63 -7.09 -26.14
N GLU A 46 -13.50 -7.68 -26.54
CA GLU A 46 -12.16 -7.08 -26.34
C GLU A 46 -12.07 -5.65 -26.88
N SER A 47 -12.76 -5.37 -27.99
CA SER A 47 -12.84 -4.04 -28.60
C SER A 47 -13.45 -2.96 -27.68
N GLN A 48 -14.24 -3.34 -26.67
CA GLN A 48 -14.87 -2.42 -25.73
C GLN A 48 -14.05 -2.19 -24.45
N LEU A 49 -13.11 -3.09 -24.12
CA LEU A 49 -12.31 -3.00 -22.88
C LEU A 49 -11.60 -1.65 -22.72
N PRO A 50 -10.94 -1.08 -23.75
CA PRO A 50 -10.27 0.21 -23.61
C PRO A 50 -11.19 1.32 -23.10
N ALA A 51 -12.42 1.40 -23.61
CA ALA A 51 -13.39 2.41 -23.20
C ALA A 51 -13.81 2.27 -21.73
N TYR A 52 -13.99 1.04 -21.24
CA TYR A 52 -14.28 0.82 -19.82
C TYR A 52 -13.08 1.14 -18.92
N LEU A 53 -11.87 0.79 -19.33
CA LEU A 53 -10.65 1.09 -18.58
C LEU A 53 -10.33 2.59 -18.55
N GLU A 54 -10.68 3.33 -19.60
CA GLU A 54 -10.59 4.78 -19.63
C GLU A 54 -11.64 5.41 -18.69
N ARG A 55 -12.90 4.98 -18.74
CA ARG A 55 -13.93 5.43 -17.79
C ARG A 55 -13.56 5.15 -16.34
N TYR A 56 -13.01 3.97 -16.06
CA TYR A 56 -12.51 3.64 -14.72
C TYR A 56 -11.38 4.58 -14.32
N HIS A 57 -10.40 4.79 -15.20
CA HIS A 57 -9.31 5.74 -14.95
C HIS A 57 -9.85 7.13 -14.63
N ASP A 58 -10.77 7.65 -15.44
CA ASP A 58 -11.31 9.01 -15.27
C ASP A 58 -12.15 9.12 -13.99
N SER A 59 -12.91 8.08 -13.63
CA SER A 59 -13.66 8.06 -12.37
C SER A 59 -12.78 8.21 -11.14
N ILE A 60 -11.50 7.82 -11.22
CA ILE A 60 -10.51 7.99 -10.16
C ILE A 60 -9.76 9.31 -10.33
N ALA A 61 -9.22 9.60 -11.52
CA ALA A 61 -8.36 10.75 -11.78
C ALA A 61 -9.02 12.09 -11.43
N TYR A 62 -10.32 12.20 -11.67
CA TYR A 62 -11.12 13.40 -11.42
C TYR A 62 -11.87 13.39 -10.08
N SER A 63 -11.63 12.40 -9.21
CA SER A 63 -12.29 12.31 -7.90
C SER A 63 -11.27 12.33 -6.76
N GLU A 64 -11.18 13.47 -6.06
CA GLU A 64 -10.31 13.58 -4.86
C GLU A 64 -10.64 12.51 -3.83
N ARG A 65 -11.94 12.25 -3.59
CA ARG A 65 -12.37 11.18 -2.67
C ARG A 65 -11.80 9.81 -3.04
N GLN A 66 -11.72 9.49 -4.33
CA GLN A 66 -11.15 8.21 -4.78
C GLN A 66 -9.62 8.20 -4.66
N LEU A 67 -8.96 9.32 -4.94
CA LEU A 67 -7.52 9.47 -4.73
C LEU A 67 -7.16 9.32 -3.25
N ASP A 68 -7.91 9.97 -2.37
CA ASP A 68 -7.76 9.87 -0.91
C ASP A 68 -7.94 8.45 -0.42
N HIS A 69 -8.92 7.71 -0.96
CA HIS A 69 -9.09 6.29 -0.64
C HIS A 69 -7.83 5.45 -0.95
N TYR A 70 -7.11 5.75 -2.04
CA TYR A 70 -5.84 5.07 -2.33
C TYR A 70 -4.70 5.51 -1.41
N ARG A 71 -4.64 6.80 -1.06
CA ARG A 71 -3.67 7.35 -0.10
C ARG A 71 -3.87 6.72 1.29
N ASP A 72 -5.11 6.64 1.76
CA ASP A 72 -5.49 6.05 3.05
C ASP A 72 -5.18 4.55 3.11
N LYS A 73 -5.48 3.81 2.04
CA LYS A 73 -5.11 2.40 1.93
C LYS A 73 -3.59 2.20 2.04
N ALA A 74 -2.81 3.03 1.35
CA ALA A 74 -1.36 2.97 1.41
C ALA A 74 -0.83 3.26 2.82
N ALA A 75 -1.35 4.31 3.46
CA ALA A 75 -1.01 4.67 4.84
C ALA A 75 -1.30 3.49 5.80
N CYS A 76 -2.49 2.89 5.71
CA CYS A 76 -2.89 1.76 6.54
C CYS A 76 -1.97 0.53 6.37
N ILE A 77 -1.57 0.21 5.13
CA ILE A 77 -0.65 -0.90 4.85
C ILE A 77 0.71 -0.65 5.50
N ILE A 78 1.23 0.58 5.36
CA ILE A 78 2.54 0.96 5.90
C ILE A 78 2.51 0.98 7.43
N ASP A 79 1.48 1.56 8.03
CA ASP A 79 1.34 1.62 9.49
C ASP A 79 1.23 0.20 10.06
N ARG A 80 0.52 -0.71 9.38
CA ARG A 80 0.46 -2.13 9.77
C ARG A 80 1.81 -2.83 9.65
N LEU A 81 2.58 -2.55 8.60
CA LEU A 81 3.93 -3.08 8.43
C LEU A 81 4.85 -2.59 9.56
N VAL A 82 4.86 -1.28 9.83
CA VAL A 82 5.66 -0.66 10.90
C VAL A 82 5.31 -1.24 12.26
N LEU A 83 4.01 -1.40 12.55
CA LEU A 83 3.55 -2.01 13.80
C LEU A 83 4.04 -3.45 13.94
N THR A 84 3.94 -4.24 12.87
CA THR A 84 4.38 -5.64 12.86
C THR A 84 5.88 -5.75 13.10
N VAL A 85 6.68 -4.93 12.41
CA VAL A 85 8.14 -4.91 12.60
C VAL A 85 8.50 -4.45 14.02
N SER A 86 7.82 -3.42 14.53
CA SER A 86 8.06 -2.91 15.90
C SER A 86 7.79 -3.98 16.95
N GLN A 87 6.70 -4.74 16.80
CA GLN A 87 6.37 -5.86 17.69
C GLN A 87 7.42 -6.97 17.64
N GLN A 88 7.93 -7.30 16.44
CA GLN A 88 8.99 -8.31 16.28
C GLN A 88 10.31 -7.87 16.92
N VAL A 89 10.69 -6.59 16.75
CA VAL A 89 11.88 -6.01 17.37
C VAL A 89 11.74 -6.02 18.89
N GLN A 90 10.60 -5.57 19.42
CA GLN A 90 10.32 -5.59 20.84
C GLN A 90 10.45 -7.01 21.41
N TYR A 91 9.83 -7.99 20.76
CA TYR A 91 9.92 -9.39 21.17
C TYR A 91 11.36 -9.92 21.18
N ALA A 92 12.16 -9.58 20.16
CA ALA A 92 13.57 -9.98 20.10
C ALA A 92 14.40 -9.34 21.23
N CYS A 93 14.17 -8.05 21.52
CA CYS A 93 14.81 -7.34 22.62
C CYS A 93 14.44 -7.96 23.97
N ASP A 94 13.16 -8.20 24.23
CA ASP A 94 12.68 -8.78 25.48
C ASP A 94 13.27 -10.17 25.74
N ARG A 95 13.35 -11.00 24.69
CA ARG A 95 14.04 -12.30 24.76
C ARG A 95 15.51 -12.15 25.12
N LYS A 96 16.21 -11.18 24.53
CA LYS A 96 17.63 -10.95 24.82
C LYS A 96 17.84 -10.46 26.24
N ILE A 97 16.99 -9.55 26.72
CA ILE A 97 17.01 -9.05 28.10
C ILE A 97 16.77 -10.19 29.09
N ALA A 98 15.76 -11.04 28.85
CA ALA A 98 15.48 -12.20 29.70
C ALA A 98 16.66 -13.18 29.75
N SER A 99 17.28 -13.48 28.60
CA SER A 99 18.47 -14.32 28.54
C SER A 99 19.64 -13.74 29.33
N LEU A 100 19.88 -12.44 29.23
CA LEU A 100 20.97 -11.78 29.97
C LEU A 100 20.72 -11.79 31.48
N LYS A 101 19.48 -11.58 31.93
CA LYS A 101 19.12 -11.66 33.35
C LYS A 101 19.36 -13.06 33.91
N LEU A 102 18.92 -14.10 33.20
CA LEU A 102 19.14 -15.48 33.61
C LEU A 102 20.63 -15.84 33.68
N SER A 103 21.44 -15.40 32.70
CA SER A 103 22.89 -15.60 32.73
C SER A 103 23.54 -14.87 33.92
N HIS A 104 23.09 -13.65 34.23
CA HIS A 104 23.61 -12.87 35.35
C HIS A 104 23.28 -13.51 36.71
N GLU A 105 22.04 -13.95 36.92
CA GLU A 105 21.64 -14.67 38.14
C GLU A 105 22.48 -15.94 38.33
N ALA A 106 22.68 -16.72 37.26
CA ALA A 106 23.51 -17.92 37.31
C ALA A 106 25.00 -17.64 37.57
N GLU A 107 25.50 -16.43 37.29
CA GLU A 107 26.86 -16.01 37.65
C GLU A 107 26.95 -15.55 39.11
N LEU A 108 25.90 -14.91 39.65
CA LEU A 108 25.84 -14.52 41.04
C LEU A 108 25.75 -15.73 41.98
N ASP A 109 24.97 -16.76 41.62
CA ASP A 109 24.85 -17.99 42.41
C ASP A 109 26.13 -18.84 42.47
N LYS A 110 27.10 -18.58 41.57
CA LYS A 110 28.39 -19.27 41.53
C LYS A 110 29.50 -18.59 42.35
N LYS A 111 29.23 -17.42 42.93
CA LYS A 111 30.16 -16.67 43.80
C LYS A 111 29.79 -16.82 45.26
#